data_AF-A0A9Q4C0V1-F1
#
_entry.id   AF-A0A9Q4C0V1-F1
#
_cell.length_a   1.000
_cell.length_b   1.000
_cell.length_c   1.000
_cell.angle_alpha   90.00
_cell.angle_beta   90.00
_cell.angle_gamma   90.00
#
_symmetry.space_group_name_H-M   'P 1'
#
loop_
_entity.id
_entity.type
_entity.pdbx_description
1 polymer ?
#
loop_
_entity_poly.entity_id
_entity_poly.type
_entity_poly.pdbx_seq_one_letter_code
_entity_poly.pdbx_strand_id
1 'polypeptide(L)'
;MTGVSEKLDGYAEYVARKATDEFKPTNVVNVPGVSDKRAKSIISSTIEDLRDGQERALKQQYGAVIGAVYDGIDSHADDFVHYDAFYRNYEGGRDDGYRDALVERMRRIRDALEPIVRAEADGFWEAARETYDRDEAVEALGSLFTVAETADAFSDGIVMQVTVPVPLRTKTFTYTEESVRAFDVAERYAKRKVEKEADEAY
;
A
#
# COMPACT_ATOMS: atom_id res chain seq x y z
N MET A 1 17.78 11.73 9.22
CA MET A 1 17.12 10.42 8.95
C MET A 1 15.65 10.32 9.37
N THR A 2 15.20 10.94 10.47
CA THR A 2 13.78 10.91 10.91
C THR A 2 12.78 11.39 9.84
N GLY A 3 13.19 12.32 8.97
CA GLY A 3 12.33 12.88 7.92
C GLY A 3 11.91 11.89 6.82
N VAL A 4 12.72 10.87 6.51
CA VAL A 4 12.36 9.88 5.47
C VAL A 4 11.27 8.94 5.99
N SER A 5 11.47 8.35 7.17
CA SER A 5 10.47 7.47 7.79
C SER A 5 9.14 8.20 8.01
N GLU A 6 9.18 9.43 8.54
CA GLU A 6 7.97 10.25 8.73
C GLU A 6 7.24 10.51 7.41
N LYS A 7 7.98 10.76 6.32
CA LYS A 7 7.37 10.99 5.01
C LYS A 7 6.69 9.75 4.45
N LEU A 8 7.36 8.60 4.54
CA LEU A 8 6.82 7.32 4.09
C LEU A 8 5.60 6.91 4.93
N ASP A 9 5.61 7.17 6.23
CA ASP A 9 4.45 6.98 7.11
C ASP A 9 3.26 7.83 6.66
N GLY A 10 3.51 9.08 6.26
CA GLY A 10 2.48 9.96 5.70
C GLY A 10 1.93 9.45 4.36
N TYR A 11 2.76 8.84 3.50
CA TYR A 11 2.28 8.19 2.28
C TYR A 11 1.49 6.91 2.57
N ALA A 12 1.93 6.08 3.52
CA ALA A 12 1.20 4.89 3.95
C ALA A 12 -0.21 5.24 4.46
N GLU A 13 -0.32 6.24 5.34
CA GLU A 13 -1.60 6.75 5.83
C GLU A 13 -2.46 7.27 4.67
N TYR A 14 -1.87 8.05 3.76
CA TYR A 14 -2.58 8.59 2.61
C TYR A 14 -3.16 7.50 1.71
N VAL A 15 -2.37 6.47 1.38
CA VAL A 15 -2.79 5.33 0.56
C VAL A 15 -3.90 4.55 1.26
N ALA A 16 -3.72 4.18 2.54
CA ALA A 16 -4.73 3.41 3.29
C ALA A 16 -6.06 4.16 3.40
N ARG A 17 -6.02 5.47 3.68
CA ARG A 17 -7.21 6.33 3.68
C ARG A 17 -7.87 6.38 2.29
N LYS A 18 -7.08 6.57 1.22
CA LYS A 18 -7.64 6.62 -0.14
C LYS A 18 -8.23 5.28 -0.57
N ALA A 19 -7.61 4.16 -0.24
CA ALA A 19 -8.14 2.85 -0.56
C ALA A 19 -9.50 2.64 0.12
N THR A 20 -9.62 2.98 1.40
CA THR A 20 -10.89 2.86 2.14
C THR A 20 -11.96 3.88 1.70
N ASP A 21 -11.57 5.10 1.34
CA ASP A 21 -12.46 6.11 0.72
C ASP A 21 -13.02 5.62 -0.62
N GLU A 22 -12.20 4.92 -1.41
CA GLU A 22 -12.57 4.43 -2.74
C GLU A 22 -13.24 3.07 -2.72
N PHE A 23 -13.14 2.32 -1.62
CA PHE A 23 -13.79 1.02 -1.44
C PHE A 23 -15.30 1.12 -1.64
N LYS A 24 -15.93 0.21 -2.35
CA LYS A 24 -17.37 0.20 -2.65
C LYS A 24 -18.01 -1.05 -2.07
N PRO A 25 -18.63 -0.97 -0.87
CA PRO A 25 -19.23 -2.15 -0.25
C PRO A 25 -20.30 -2.82 -1.11
N THR A 26 -20.97 -2.08 -2.00
CA THR A 26 -21.99 -2.66 -2.89
C THR A 26 -21.41 -3.57 -3.98
N ASN A 27 -20.12 -3.43 -4.32
CA ASN A 27 -19.42 -4.38 -5.20
C ASN A 27 -19.16 -5.72 -4.51
N VAL A 28 -19.10 -5.72 -3.17
CA VAL A 28 -18.85 -6.91 -2.34
C VAL A 28 -20.17 -7.54 -1.87
N VAL A 29 -21.14 -6.69 -1.53
CA VAL A 29 -22.43 -7.09 -0.97
C VAL A 29 -23.55 -6.41 -1.75
N ASN A 30 -24.27 -7.18 -2.56
CA ASN A 30 -25.48 -6.67 -3.19
C ASN A 30 -26.64 -6.65 -2.17
N VAL A 31 -26.93 -5.47 -1.62
CA VAL A 31 -28.12 -5.22 -0.80
C VAL A 31 -29.08 -4.33 -1.58
N PRO A 32 -30.22 -4.85 -2.06
CA PRO A 32 -31.21 -4.06 -2.79
C PRO A 32 -31.63 -2.79 -2.02
N GLY A 33 -31.55 -1.64 -2.68
CA GLY A 33 -31.97 -0.35 -2.13
C GLY A 33 -30.99 0.31 -1.14
N VAL A 34 -29.78 -0.23 -0.97
CA VAL A 34 -28.73 0.38 -0.12
C VAL A 34 -27.63 0.96 -1.01
N SER A 35 -27.35 2.26 -0.86
CA SER A 35 -26.24 2.93 -1.53
C SER A 35 -24.90 2.64 -0.84
N ASP A 36 -23.78 2.79 -1.55
CA ASP A 36 -22.44 2.65 -0.97
C ASP A 36 -22.23 3.51 0.28
N LYS A 37 -22.68 4.76 0.25
CA LYS A 37 -22.58 5.65 1.41
C LYS A 37 -23.29 5.08 2.64
N ARG A 38 -24.49 4.52 2.44
CA ARG A 38 -25.26 3.91 3.52
C ARG A 38 -24.62 2.59 3.97
N ALA A 39 -24.12 1.79 3.04
CA ALA A 39 -23.42 0.55 3.35
C ALA A 39 -22.15 0.84 4.17
N LYS A 40 -21.30 1.78 3.75
CA LYS A 40 -20.11 2.24 4.49
C LYS A 40 -20.44 2.70 5.90
N SER A 41 -21.53 3.46 6.06
CA SER A 41 -21.97 3.91 7.38
C SER A 41 -22.39 2.76 8.29
N ILE A 42 -22.93 1.66 7.76
CA ILE A 42 -23.29 0.47 8.54
C ILE A 42 -22.03 -0.28 8.98
N ILE A 43 -21.00 -0.30 8.13
CA ILE A 43 -19.76 -1.07 8.34
C ILE A 43 -18.57 -0.18 8.73
N SER A 44 -18.83 1.02 9.28
CA SER A 44 -17.79 2.04 9.42
C SER A 44 -16.63 1.57 10.31
N SER A 45 -16.93 0.89 11.41
CA SER A 45 -15.89 0.33 12.29
C SER A 45 -15.03 -0.70 11.56
N THR A 46 -15.63 -1.54 10.74
CA THR A 46 -14.90 -2.51 9.91
C THR A 46 -14.01 -1.82 8.87
N ILE A 47 -14.49 -0.74 8.26
CA ILE A 47 -13.69 0.06 7.31
C ILE A 47 -12.53 0.77 8.03
N GLU A 48 -12.75 1.28 9.24
CA GLU A 48 -11.71 1.87 10.09
C GLU A 48 -10.66 0.82 10.47
N ASP A 49 -11.07 -0.37 10.92
CA ASP A 49 -10.15 -1.47 11.23
C ASP A 49 -9.33 -1.90 10.01
N LEU A 50 -9.96 -1.98 8.83
CA LEU A 50 -9.27 -2.27 7.58
C LEU A 50 -8.25 -1.19 7.22
N ARG A 51 -8.61 0.09 7.35
CA ARG A 51 -7.72 1.22 7.10
C ARG A 51 -6.50 1.14 8.02
N ASP A 52 -6.74 1.01 9.32
CA ASP A 52 -5.68 1.03 10.33
C ASP A 52 -4.75 -0.20 10.20
N GLY A 53 -5.29 -1.35 9.78
CA GLY A 53 -4.52 -2.54 9.46
C GLY A 53 -3.65 -2.36 8.21
N GLN A 54 -4.21 -1.76 7.15
CA GLN A 54 -3.49 -1.47 5.91
C GLN A 54 -2.39 -0.43 6.11
N GLU A 55 -2.69 0.64 6.85
CA GLU A 55 -1.70 1.67 7.21
C GLU A 55 -0.53 1.04 7.96
N ARG A 56 -0.81 0.26 9.01
CA ARG A 56 0.23 -0.44 9.77
C ARG A 56 1.06 -1.36 8.88
N ALA A 57 0.44 -2.12 8.00
CA ALA A 57 1.14 -3.01 7.07
C ALA A 57 2.10 -2.24 6.15
N LEU A 58 1.63 -1.15 5.52
CA LEU A 58 2.44 -0.32 4.63
C LEU A 58 3.61 0.35 5.37
N LYS A 59 3.37 0.89 6.58
CA LYS A 59 4.42 1.49 7.42
C LYS A 59 5.52 0.48 7.74
N GLN A 60 5.15 -0.75 8.10
CA GLN A 60 6.11 -1.81 8.38
C GLN A 60 6.89 -2.22 7.11
N GLN A 61 6.24 -2.31 5.95
CA GLN A 61 6.92 -2.57 4.68
C GLN A 61 7.93 -1.48 4.33
N TYR A 62 7.56 -0.20 4.45
CA TYR A 62 8.49 0.90 4.22
C TYR A 62 9.64 0.94 5.24
N GLY A 63 9.36 0.61 6.50
CA GLY A 63 10.39 0.43 7.53
C GLY A 63 11.40 -0.66 7.17
N ALA A 64 10.91 -1.83 6.74
CA ALA A 64 11.76 -2.93 6.26
C ALA A 64 12.57 -2.53 5.02
N VAL A 65 11.99 -1.76 4.10
CA VAL A 65 12.70 -1.25 2.92
C VAL A 65 13.83 -0.30 3.31
N ILE A 66 13.61 0.61 4.27
CA ILE A 66 14.67 1.46 4.82
C ILE A 66 15.77 0.61 5.47
N GLY A 67 15.41 -0.41 6.25
CA GLY A 67 16.38 -1.37 6.81
C GLY A 67 17.23 -2.04 5.71
N ALA A 68 16.58 -2.47 4.63
CA ALA A 68 17.25 -3.11 3.49
C ALA A 68 18.19 -2.19 2.70
N VAL A 69 18.13 -0.87 2.89
CA VAL A 69 19.17 0.05 2.36
C VAL A 69 20.52 -0.21 3.05
N TYR A 70 20.51 -0.58 4.33
CA TYR A 70 21.69 -0.84 5.14
C TYR A 70 22.08 -2.33 5.13
N ASP A 71 21.10 -3.20 5.35
CA ASP A 71 21.34 -4.62 5.64
C ASP A 71 21.15 -5.53 4.41
N GLY A 72 20.73 -4.95 3.28
CA GLY A 72 20.42 -5.67 2.05
C GLY A 72 19.02 -6.26 2.01
N ILE A 73 18.54 -6.55 0.79
CA ILE A 73 17.17 -7.07 0.55
C ILE A 73 16.94 -8.43 1.18
N ASP A 74 17.94 -9.32 1.11
CA ASP A 74 17.79 -10.71 1.59
C ASP A 74 17.55 -10.78 3.11
N SER A 75 18.11 -9.84 3.87
CA SER A 75 17.93 -9.73 5.32
C SER A 75 16.50 -9.37 5.74
N HIS A 76 15.70 -8.79 4.83
CA HIS A 76 14.33 -8.33 5.07
C HIS A 76 13.29 -9.03 4.19
N ALA A 77 13.67 -10.04 3.41
CA ALA A 77 12.77 -10.72 2.49
C ALA A 77 11.56 -11.34 3.21
N ASP A 78 11.76 -11.92 4.39
CA ASP A 78 10.68 -12.48 5.22
C ASP A 78 9.74 -11.38 5.75
N ASP A 79 10.27 -10.21 6.13
CA ASP A 79 9.47 -9.08 6.61
C ASP A 79 8.55 -8.54 5.51
N PHE A 80 9.07 -8.42 4.28
CA PHE A 80 8.29 -7.95 3.14
C PHE A 80 7.02 -8.79 2.94
N VAL A 81 7.20 -10.11 3.02
CA VAL A 81 6.15 -11.11 2.87
C VAL A 81 5.21 -11.10 4.08
N HIS A 82 5.78 -11.05 5.29
CA HIS A 82 5.03 -11.07 6.54
C HIS A 82 4.07 -9.89 6.69
N TYR A 83 4.48 -8.70 6.24
CA TYR A 83 3.64 -7.51 6.36
C TYR A 83 2.66 -7.31 5.20
N ASP A 84 2.85 -7.98 4.06
CA ASP A 84 1.97 -7.81 2.91
C ASP A 84 0.56 -8.37 3.16
N ALA A 85 -0.46 -7.52 3.02
CA ALA A 85 -1.83 -7.93 3.27
C ALA A 85 -2.37 -8.89 2.21
N PHE A 86 -1.93 -8.77 0.96
CA PHE A 86 -2.41 -9.61 -0.13
C PHE A 86 -1.74 -10.98 -0.11
N TYR A 87 -0.42 -11.02 0.09
CA TYR A 87 0.33 -12.28 0.22
C TYR A 87 -0.17 -13.12 1.40
N ARG A 88 -0.40 -12.50 2.57
CA ARG A 88 -0.93 -13.23 3.74
C ARG A 88 -2.30 -13.89 3.53
N ASN A 89 -3.04 -13.45 2.52
CA ASN A 89 -4.33 -14.01 2.14
C ASN A 89 -4.23 -14.82 0.84
N TYR A 90 -3.03 -15.21 0.41
CA TYR A 90 -2.81 -16.03 -0.78
C TYR A 90 -3.01 -17.52 -0.45
N GLU A 91 -3.93 -18.16 -1.16
CA GLU A 91 -4.24 -19.59 -1.09
C GLU A 91 -3.95 -20.30 -2.43
N GLY A 92 -3.34 -19.58 -3.40
CA GLY A 92 -3.05 -20.12 -4.73
C GLY A 92 -1.80 -21.00 -4.78
N GLY A 93 -1.62 -21.69 -5.91
CA GLY A 93 -0.49 -22.62 -6.11
C GLY A 93 0.82 -21.98 -6.59
N ARG A 94 0.91 -20.64 -6.67
CA ARG A 94 2.08 -19.90 -7.20
C ARG A 94 2.83 -19.13 -6.11
N ASP A 95 2.91 -19.69 -4.89
CA ASP A 95 3.44 -19.02 -3.70
C ASP A 95 4.87 -18.49 -3.90
N ASP A 96 5.79 -19.34 -4.36
CA ASP A 96 7.17 -18.95 -4.68
C ASP A 96 7.23 -17.79 -5.68
N GLY A 97 6.40 -17.86 -6.73
CA GLY A 97 6.33 -16.81 -7.75
C GLY A 97 5.78 -15.50 -7.22
N TYR A 98 4.82 -15.54 -6.29
CA TYR A 98 4.30 -14.34 -5.65
C TYR A 98 5.33 -13.74 -4.68
N ARG A 99 6.00 -14.59 -3.91
CA ARG A 99 7.09 -14.19 -3.03
C ARG A 99 8.20 -13.48 -3.82
N ASP A 100 8.65 -14.05 -4.93
CA ASP A 100 9.68 -13.46 -5.79
C ASP A 100 9.24 -12.10 -6.35
N ALA A 101 8.01 -12.01 -6.86
CA ALA A 101 7.47 -10.75 -7.38
C ALA A 101 7.38 -9.66 -6.30
N LEU A 102 7.04 -10.04 -5.07
CA LEU A 102 6.97 -9.14 -3.94
C LEU A 102 8.36 -8.67 -3.50
N VAL A 103 9.33 -9.57 -3.40
CA VAL A 103 10.73 -9.20 -3.09
C VAL A 103 11.29 -8.28 -4.17
N GLU A 104 11.01 -8.56 -5.45
CA GLU A 104 11.46 -7.71 -6.55
C GLU A 104 10.79 -6.32 -6.54
N ARG A 105 9.50 -6.24 -6.17
CA ARG A 105 8.86 -4.94 -5.89
C ARG A 105 9.61 -4.19 -4.80
N MET A 106 9.92 -4.83 -3.68
CA MET A 106 10.61 -4.18 -2.56
C MET A 106 12.04 -3.78 -2.90
N ARG A 107 12.75 -4.56 -3.73
CA ARG A 107 14.05 -4.18 -4.30
C ARG A 107 13.96 -2.87 -5.08
N ARG A 108 12.99 -2.74 -5.99
CA ARG A 108 12.78 -1.49 -6.74
C ARG A 108 12.50 -0.29 -5.83
N ILE A 109 11.66 -0.47 -4.81
CA ILE A 109 11.35 0.62 -3.85
C ILE A 109 12.60 0.98 -3.03
N ARG A 110 13.36 -0.02 -2.59
CA ARG A 110 14.63 0.16 -1.87
C ARG A 110 15.63 0.93 -2.71
N ASP A 111 15.79 0.58 -3.99
CA ASP A 111 16.74 1.25 -4.88
C ASP A 111 16.32 2.70 -5.18
N ALA A 112 15.01 2.97 -5.26
CA ALA A 112 14.48 4.33 -5.38
C ALA A 112 14.72 5.17 -4.10
N LEU A 113 14.69 4.56 -2.93
CA LEU A 113 14.88 5.25 -1.65
C LEU A 113 16.34 5.31 -1.19
N GLU A 114 17.22 4.42 -1.65
CA GLU A 114 18.61 4.32 -1.20
C GLU A 114 19.37 5.66 -1.31
N PRO A 115 19.31 6.42 -2.42
CA PRO A 115 19.97 7.72 -2.51
C PRO A 115 19.44 8.72 -1.47
N ILE A 116 18.12 8.80 -1.30
CA ILE A 116 17.46 9.73 -0.36
C ILE A 116 17.81 9.35 1.09
N VAL A 117 17.82 8.06 1.42
CA VAL A 117 18.14 7.56 2.76
C VAL A 117 19.60 7.82 3.12
N ARG A 118 20.52 7.76 2.13
CA ARG A 118 21.95 7.99 2.34
C ARG A 118 22.37 9.46 2.25
N ALA A 119 21.50 10.35 1.77
CA ALA A 119 21.78 11.78 1.75
C ALA A 119 21.91 12.33 3.18
N GLU A 120 22.80 13.30 3.38
CA GLU A 120 23.05 13.92 4.69
C GLU A 120 22.03 15.02 5.03
N ALA A 121 20.96 15.17 4.24
CA ALA A 121 19.94 16.18 4.45
C ALA A 121 18.95 15.82 5.58
N ASP A 122 18.39 16.86 6.20
CA ASP A 122 17.46 16.73 7.32
C ASP A 122 16.03 16.42 6.85
N GLY A 123 15.62 16.96 5.70
CA GLY A 123 14.29 16.77 5.11
C GLY A 123 14.26 15.78 3.94
N PHE A 124 13.14 15.05 3.81
CA PHE A 124 12.93 14.11 2.69
C PHE A 124 13.07 14.75 1.31
N TRP A 125 12.40 15.89 1.09
CA TRP A 125 12.44 16.59 -0.20
C TRP A 125 13.76 17.35 -0.42
N GLU A 126 14.50 17.66 0.64
CA GLU A 126 15.86 18.18 0.51
C GLU A 126 16.81 17.07 0.04
N ALA A 127 16.78 15.91 0.70
CA ALA A 127 17.50 14.71 0.29
C ALA A 127 17.17 14.28 -1.15
N ALA A 128 15.89 14.35 -1.54
CA ALA A 128 15.47 14.05 -2.90
C ALA A 128 16.12 14.99 -3.92
N ARG A 129 16.14 16.30 -3.67
CA ARG A 129 16.73 17.30 -4.59
C ARG A 129 18.25 17.22 -4.70
N GLU A 130 18.92 16.70 -3.67
CA GLU A 130 20.35 16.44 -3.71
C GLU A 130 20.70 15.23 -4.57
N THR A 131 19.75 14.32 -4.78
CA THR A 131 20.00 12.99 -5.36
C THR A 131 19.36 12.78 -6.72
N TYR A 132 18.25 13.46 -6.98
CA TYR A 132 17.47 13.35 -8.20
C TYR A 132 17.17 14.75 -8.75
N ASP A 133 17.00 14.86 -10.06
CA ASP A 133 16.22 15.95 -10.60
C ASP A 133 14.70 15.74 -10.34
N ARG A 134 13.88 16.74 -10.71
CA ARG A 134 12.43 16.70 -10.45
C ARG A 134 11.78 15.46 -11.11
N ASP A 135 12.11 15.19 -12.37
CA ASP A 135 11.44 14.16 -13.16
C ASP A 135 11.90 12.77 -12.68
N GLU A 136 13.20 12.62 -12.40
CA GLU A 136 13.77 11.43 -11.76
C GLU A 136 13.13 11.15 -10.39
N ALA A 137 12.92 12.18 -9.56
CA ALA A 137 12.28 12.03 -8.26
C ALA A 137 10.83 11.57 -8.38
N VAL A 138 10.07 12.12 -9.34
CA VAL A 138 8.68 11.70 -9.60
C VAL A 138 8.62 10.25 -10.04
N GLU A 139 9.51 9.84 -10.94
CA GLU A 139 9.57 8.45 -11.42
C GLU A 139 9.99 7.49 -10.30
N ALA A 140 11.10 7.77 -9.62
CA ALA A 140 11.63 6.96 -8.54
C ALA A 140 10.62 6.83 -7.40
N LEU A 141 10.04 7.95 -6.94
CA LEU A 141 9.10 7.94 -5.83
C LEU A 141 7.71 7.41 -6.23
N GLY A 142 7.38 7.44 -7.53
CA GLY A 142 6.19 6.79 -8.06
C GLY A 142 6.22 5.26 -7.91
N SER A 143 7.41 4.65 -7.87
CA SER A 143 7.58 3.20 -7.74
C SER A 143 7.11 2.62 -6.40
N LEU A 144 6.99 3.47 -5.36
CA LEU A 144 6.46 3.11 -4.04
C LEU A 144 5.02 2.58 -4.13
N PHE A 145 4.27 3.00 -5.15
CA PHE A 145 2.83 2.76 -5.29
C PHE A 145 2.54 1.75 -6.41
N THR A 146 2.98 0.51 -6.19
CA THR A 146 2.86 -0.63 -7.14
C THR A 146 2.31 -1.91 -6.49
N VAL A 147 1.67 -1.78 -5.33
CA VAL A 147 1.02 -2.87 -4.59
C VAL A 147 -0.11 -3.47 -5.42
N ALA A 148 -0.99 -2.66 -6.00
CA ALA A 148 -2.14 -3.15 -6.75
C ALA A 148 -1.73 -3.95 -7.99
N GLU A 149 -0.71 -3.48 -8.71
CA GLU A 149 -0.13 -4.17 -9.87
C GLU A 149 0.35 -5.58 -9.51
N THR A 150 1.07 -5.70 -8.38
CA THR A 150 1.57 -7.00 -7.93
C THR A 150 0.41 -7.89 -7.48
N ALA A 151 -0.55 -7.35 -6.73
CA ALA A 151 -1.71 -8.13 -6.25
C ALA A 151 -2.59 -8.60 -7.41
N ASP A 152 -2.80 -7.79 -8.45
CA ASP A 152 -3.62 -8.12 -9.61
C ASP A 152 -3.06 -9.34 -10.37
N ALA A 153 -1.74 -9.43 -10.53
CA ALA A 153 -1.07 -10.55 -11.20
C ALA A 153 -1.25 -11.92 -10.49
N PHE A 154 -1.61 -11.91 -9.21
CA PHE A 154 -1.84 -13.09 -8.37
C PHE A 154 -3.28 -13.14 -7.79
N SER A 155 -4.18 -12.31 -8.32
CA SER A 155 -5.55 -12.14 -7.80
C SER A 155 -6.37 -13.44 -7.82
N ASP A 156 -6.05 -14.37 -8.71
CA ASP A 156 -6.66 -15.70 -8.81
C ASP A 156 -6.46 -16.57 -7.55
N GLY A 157 -5.41 -16.32 -6.77
CA GLY A 157 -5.14 -17.03 -5.53
C GLY A 157 -5.36 -16.21 -4.26
N ILE A 158 -5.71 -14.92 -4.34
CA ILE A 158 -5.89 -14.08 -3.15
C ILE A 158 -7.34 -14.17 -2.64
N VAL A 159 -7.51 -14.50 -1.36
CA VAL A 159 -8.81 -14.66 -0.70
C VAL A 159 -8.93 -13.70 0.48
N MET A 160 -9.23 -12.43 0.20
CA MET A 160 -9.51 -11.45 1.25
C MET A 160 -10.95 -11.59 1.76
N GLN A 161 -11.13 -11.87 3.05
CA GLN A 161 -12.44 -12.04 3.66
C GLN A 161 -12.66 -11.10 4.83
N VAL A 162 -13.86 -10.52 4.90
CA VAL A 162 -14.27 -9.65 5.99
C VAL A 162 -15.57 -10.16 6.58
N THR A 163 -15.62 -10.26 7.91
CA THR A 163 -16.84 -10.61 8.64
C THR A 163 -17.52 -9.34 9.10
N VAL A 164 -18.69 -9.08 8.55
CA VAL A 164 -19.47 -7.88 8.82
C VAL A 164 -20.66 -8.23 9.72
N PRO A 165 -20.92 -7.45 10.78
CA PRO A 165 -22.18 -7.52 11.50
C PRO A 165 -23.30 -6.95 10.63
N VAL A 166 -24.26 -7.79 10.25
CA VAL A 166 -25.51 -7.35 9.62
C VAL A 166 -26.65 -7.47 10.63
N PRO A 167 -27.80 -6.78 10.45
CA PRO A 167 -28.90 -6.91 11.40
C PRO A 167 -29.24 -8.37 11.68
N LEU A 168 -29.12 -8.79 12.95
CA LEU A 168 -29.44 -10.11 13.50
C LEU A 168 -28.48 -11.28 13.15
N ARG A 169 -27.39 -11.09 12.38
CA ARG A 169 -26.39 -12.14 12.06
C ARG A 169 -25.01 -11.56 11.72
N THR A 170 -23.96 -12.37 11.77
CA THR A 170 -22.69 -12.07 11.11
C THR A 170 -22.64 -12.73 9.73
N LYS A 171 -22.02 -12.07 8.75
CA LYS A 171 -21.80 -12.66 7.42
C LYS A 171 -20.39 -12.35 6.94
N THR A 172 -19.73 -13.36 6.39
CA THR A 172 -18.40 -13.25 5.77
C THR A 172 -18.57 -12.97 4.29
N PHE A 173 -17.76 -12.04 3.78
CA PHE A 173 -17.75 -11.65 2.38
C PHE A 173 -16.32 -11.66 1.84
N THR A 174 -16.14 -12.18 0.64
CA THR A 174 -14.88 -12.06 -0.11
C THR A 174 -14.85 -10.73 -0.83
N TYR A 175 -13.76 -9.97 -0.70
CA TYR A 175 -13.64 -8.62 -1.24
C TYR A 175 -12.33 -8.37 -2.00
N THR A 176 -11.61 -9.43 -2.39
CA THR A 176 -10.31 -9.34 -3.10
C THR A 176 -10.35 -8.37 -4.27
N GLU A 177 -11.26 -8.55 -5.24
CA GLU A 177 -11.35 -7.72 -6.44
C GLU A 177 -11.56 -6.24 -6.10
N GLU A 178 -12.45 -5.97 -5.15
CA GLU A 178 -12.75 -4.62 -4.71
C GLU A 178 -11.57 -3.99 -3.96
N SER A 179 -10.82 -4.79 -3.20
CA SER A 179 -9.58 -4.34 -2.56
C SER A 179 -8.51 -3.97 -3.58
N VAL A 180 -8.22 -4.84 -4.56
CA VAL A 180 -7.24 -4.55 -5.62
C VAL A 180 -7.64 -3.29 -6.38
N ARG A 181 -8.91 -3.16 -6.77
CA ARG A 181 -9.44 -1.97 -7.45
C ARG A 181 -9.28 -0.70 -6.60
N ALA A 182 -9.60 -0.76 -5.31
CA ALA A 182 -9.52 0.39 -4.42
C ALA A 182 -8.06 0.83 -4.20
N PHE A 183 -7.14 -0.13 -4.08
CA PHE A 183 -5.70 0.16 -4.00
C PHE A 183 -5.17 0.78 -5.30
N ASP A 184 -5.53 0.26 -6.48
CA ASP A 184 -5.11 0.85 -7.76
C ASP A 184 -5.49 2.34 -7.85
N VAL A 185 -6.72 2.67 -7.46
CA VAL A 185 -7.16 4.08 -7.45
C VAL A 185 -6.36 4.89 -6.43
N ALA A 186 -6.17 4.36 -5.22
CA ALA A 186 -5.40 5.02 -4.16
C ALA A 186 -3.95 5.30 -4.55
N GLU A 187 -3.30 4.34 -5.21
CA GLU A 187 -1.92 4.46 -5.70
C GLU A 187 -1.81 5.53 -6.78
N ARG A 188 -2.78 5.63 -7.70
CA ARG A 188 -2.85 6.74 -8.67
C ARG A 188 -3.00 8.10 -8.00
N TYR A 189 -3.74 8.19 -6.90
CA TYR A 189 -3.80 9.43 -6.10
C TYR A 189 -2.48 9.73 -5.39
N ALA A 190 -1.79 8.71 -4.89
CA ALA A 190 -0.50 8.86 -4.22
C ALA A 190 0.61 9.30 -5.18
N LYS A 191 0.66 8.74 -6.40
CA LYS A 191 1.56 9.20 -7.47
C LYS A 191 1.36 10.68 -7.81
N ARG A 192 0.10 11.12 -7.99
CA ARG A 192 -0.22 12.54 -8.17
C ARG A 192 0.15 13.43 -6.97
N LYS A 193 0.09 12.88 -5.76
CA LYS A 193 0.52 13.60 -4.55
C LYS A 193 2.04 13.80 -4.55
N VAL A 194 2.81 12.78 -4.92
CA VAL A 194 4.27 12.88 -5.13
C VAL A 194 4.59 13.93 -6.18
N GLU A 195 3.95 13.87 -7.35
CA GLU A 195 4.13 14.87 -8.42
C GLU A 195 3.91 16.30 -7.91
N LYS A 196 2.78 16.53 -7.23
CA LYS A 196 2.46 17.84 -6.68
C LYS A 196 3.46 18.32 -5.64
N GLU A 197 3.92 17.42 -4.77
CA GLU A 197 4.90 17.78 -3.76
C GLU A 197 6.30 18.01 -4.34
N ALA A 198 6.66 17.30 -5.42
CA ALA A 198 7.87 17.58 -6.18
C ALA A 198 7.79 18.97 -6.84
N ASP A 199 6.64 19.36 -7.41
CA ASP A 199 6.41 20.71 -7.94
C ASP A 199 6.59 21.83 -6.92
N GLU A 200 6.31 21.54 -5.64
CA GLU A 200 6.46 22.51 -4.55
C GLU A 200 7.89 22.57 -3.99
N ALA A 201 8.66 21.49 -4.15
CA ALA A 201 9.99 21.35 -3.56
C ALA A 201 11.14 21.80 -4.49
N TYR A 202 11.03 21.53 -5.79
CA TYR A 202 12.03 21.83 -6.83
C TYR A 202 11.84 23.23 -7.41
#